data_AF-A0A9W9YD52-F1
#
_entry.id   AF-A0A9W9YD52-F1
#
_cell.length_a   1.000
_cell.length_b   1.000
_cell.length_c   1.000
_cell.angle_alpha   90.00
_cell.angle_beta   90.00
_cell.angle_gamma   90.00
#
_symmetry.space_group_name_H-M   'P 1'
#
loop_
_entity.id
_entity.type
_entity.pdbx_description
1 polymer ?
#
loop_
_entity_poly.entity_id
_entity_poly.type
_entity_poly.pdbx_seq_one_letter_code
_entity_poly.pdbx_strand_id
1 'polypeptide(L)'
;MIGKSLELYNLVLQFLRTLFLRTREVHYCTLRSELLMAVHDLEIKDIKDIDPCHKFTWCLDACIREKVIEGKRTKELQGFLDHAKHSEEQVLGDIAMILCDPFAINTVSKSVIKLLQKLVNTESLPRSCADASFLLRVLNLGVSAWEMISNQHFTEVALSGELIHKFLPLLMSLMVDSSLQSLGNKLADRDDNGDVESPEQFIDYFVEITSSNSVAFTLAWCYLLHVIKQKDRQTLVAIMPWFVNMCQERELDEVSLHTLISSLAAWQDEFSHLDFCDLVFDQFLLVLVSDTSVLRHTLRLLWYVLPKVDPQKVVHVLTIAQPSSEHNESIHDLHAIIVERVANSNALTPGSSSVEQPSSASSLSSSHSPLEYIQPAST
;
A
#
# COMPACT_ATOMS: atom_id res chain seq x y z
N MET A 1 -20.87 22.84 12.41
CA MET A 1 -20.85 23.97 11.45
C MET A 1 -21.99 23.91 10.43
N ILE A 2 -22.39 22.73 9.91
CA ILE A 2 -23.51 22.63 8.94
C ILE A 2 -24.89 22.48 9.64
N GLY A 3 -24.91 21.88 10.84
CA GLY A 3 -26.14 21.70 11.61
C GLY A 3 -27.15 20.81 10.86
N LYS A 4 -28.42 21.23 10.83
CA LYS A 4 -29.51 20.54 10.10
C LYS A 4 -29.83 21.17 8.74
N SER A 5 -29.02 22.13 8.28
CA SER A 5 -29.30 22.87 7.04
C SER A 5 -28.92 22.05 5.81
N LEU A 6 -29.93 21.62 5.04
CA LEU A 6 -29.74 20.94 3.76
C LEU A 6 -29.03 21.83 2.73
N GLU A 7 -29.31 23.14 2.74
CA GLU A 7 -28.68 24.11 1.83
C GLU A 7 -27.17 24.21 2.07
N LEU A 8 -26.75 24.32 3.34
CA LEU A 8 -25.33 24.36 3.69
C LEU A 8 -24.64 23.03 3.39
N TYR A 9 -25.33 21.90 3.61
CA TYR A 9 -24.81 20.58 3.25
C TYR A 9 -24.52 20.49 1.75
N ASN A 10 -25.50 20.85 0.91
CA ASN A 10 -25.34 20.85 -0.54
C ASN A 10 -24.24 21.81 -1.02
N LEU A 11 -24.13 22.99 -0.41
CA LEU A 11 -23.06 23.94 -0.71
C LEU A 11 -21.67 23.35 -0.41
N VAL A 12 -21.53 22.65 0.72
CA VAL A 12 -20.27 21.97 1.07
C VAL A 12 -19.97 20.85 0.06
N LEU A 13 -20.95 20.02 -0.31
CA LEU A 13 -20.74 18.98 -1.32
C LEU A 13 -20.27 19.55 -2.67
N GLN A 14 -20.87 20.66 -3.11
CA GLN A 14 -20.46 21.36 -4.33
C GLN A 14 -19.02 21.90 -4.22
N PHE A 15 -18.66 22.43 -3.06
CA PHE A 15 -17.29 22.91 -2.79
C PHE A 15 -16.28 21.76 -2.83
N LEU A 16 -16.57 20.62 -2.18
CA LEU A 16 -15.71 19.43 -2.22
C LEU A 16 -15.50 18.94 -3.65
N ARG A 17 -16.57 18.87 -4.45
CA ARG A 17 -16.50 18.48 -5.87
C ARG A 17 -15.62 19.43 -6.68
N THR A 18 -15.76 20.74 -6.43
CA THR A 18 -14.94 21.77 -7.10
C THR A 18 -13.46 21.63 -6.73
N LEU A 19 -13.15 21.41 -5.46
CA LEU A 19 -11.78 21.23 -5.02
C LEU A 19 -11.17 19.93 -5.56
N PHE A 20 -11.92 18.83 -5.54
CA PHE A 20 -11.48 17.57 -6.14
C PHE A 20 -11.14 17.72 -7.62
N LEU A 21 -11.99 18.42 -8.39
CA LEU A 21 -11.72 18.67 -9.80
C LEU A 21 -10.47 19.53 -10.03
N ARG A 22 -10.27 20.57 -9.21
CA ARG A 22 -9.16 21.53 -9.37
C ARG A 22 -7.81 20.98 -8.92
N THR A 23 -7.80 20.14 -7.89
CA THR A 23 -6.57 19.71 -7.22
C THR A 23 -6.22 18.25 -7.47
N ARG A 24 -7.19 17.42 -7.88
CA ARG A 24 -7.09 15.95 -7.95
C ARG A 24 -6.82 15.27 -6.60
N GLU A 25 -6.97 16.00 -5.49
CA GLU A 25 -6.76 15.46 -4.15
C GLU A 25 -7.93 14.59 -3.70
N VAL A 26 -7.67 13.29 -3.55
CA VAL A 26 -8.66 12.28 -3.14
C VAL A 26 -9.14 12.47 -1.69
N HIS A 27 -8.46 13.26 -0.87
CA HIS A 27 -8.91 13.56 0.50
C HIS A 27 -10.23 14.34 0.55
N TYR A 28 -10.61 15.05 -0.51
CA TYR A 28 -11.94 15.65 -0.62
C TYR A 28 -13.03 14.59 -0.79
N CYS A 29 -12.70 13.44 -1.39
CA CYS A 29 -13.59 12.28 -1.48
C CYS A 29 -13.81 11.64 -0.10
N THR A 30 -12.74 11.49 0.69
CA THR A 30 -12.83 11.06 2.10
C THR A 30 -13.70 12.02 2.91
N LEU A 31 -13.49 13.33 2.77
CA LEU A 31 -14.30 14.30 3.50
C LEU A 31 -15.79 14.23 3.11
N ARG A 32 -16.11 13.92 1.84
CA ARG A 32 -17.49 13.70 1.39
C ARG A 32 -18.13 12.49 2.09
N SER A 33 -17.45 11.34 2.11
CA SER A 33 -17.98 10.13 2.75
C SER A 33 -18.12 10.30 4.27
N GLU A 34 -17.09 10.85 4.93
CA GLU A 34 -17.07 11.12 6.36
C GLU A 34 -18.16 12.12 6.78
N LEU A 35 -18.40 13.16 5.97
CA LEU A 35 -19.46 14.12 6.26
C LEU A 35 -20.85 13.44 6.27
N LEU A 36 -21.12 12.57 5.30
CA LEU A 36 -22.39 11.84 5.22
C LEU A 36 -22.53 10.82 6.35
N MET A 37 -21.44 10.16 6.77
CA MET A 37 -21.46 9.27 7.95
C MET A 37 -21.64 10.05 9.25
N ALA A 38 -21.03 11.23 9.41
CA ALA A 38 -21.27 12.09 10.56
C ALA A 38 -22.73 12.57 10.65
N VAL A 39 -23.35 12.91 9.51
CA VAL A 39 -24.78 13.24 9.43
C VAL A 39 -25.66 12.04 9.81
N HIS A 40 -25.27 10.84 9.37
CA HIS A 40 -25.96 9.60 9.71
C HIS A 40 -25.94 9.34 11.23
N ASP A 41 -24.75 9.42 11.84
CA ASP A 41 -24.52 9.15 13.26
C ASP A 41 -25.23 10.15 14.18
N LEU A 42 -25.36 11.41 13.73
CA LEU A 42 -26.12 12.46 14.41
C LEU A 42 -27.65 12.37 14.17
N GLU A 43 -28.10 11.37 13.44
CA GLU A 43 -29.51 11.13 13.09
C GLU A 43 -30.23 12.32 12.45
N ILE A 44 -29.53 13.09 11.62
CA ILE A 44 -30.10 14.26 10.95
C ILE A 44 -30.90 13.82 9.71
N LYS A 45 -32.18 13.48 9.94
CA LYS A 45 -33.12 12.95 8.93
C LYS A 45 -33.31 13.87 7.72
N ASP A 46 -33.32 15.18 7.96
CA ASP A 46 -33.49 16.21 6.92
C ASP A 46 -32.39 16.18 5.84
N ILE A 47 -31.27 15.50 6.11
CA ILE A 47 -30.18 15.32 5.16
C ILE A 47 -30.05 13.84 4.78
N LYS A 48 -29.89 12.93 5.75
CA LYS A 48 -29.57 11.53 5.44
C LYS A 48 -30.68 10.79 4.67
N ASP A 49 -31.95 11.13 4.91
CA ASP A 49 -33.07 10.46 4.25
C ASP A 49 -33.29 10.99 2.82
N ILE A 50 -32.67 12.13 2.49
CA ILE A 50 -32.76 12.80 1.19
C ILE A 50 -31.53 12.53 0.33
N ASP A 51 -30.34 12.39 0.93
CA ASP A 51 -29.10 12.15 0.18
C ASP A 51 -29.15 10.81 -0.56
N PRO A 52 -29.08 10.80 -1.90
CA PRO A 52 -29.24 9.59 -2.70
C PRO A 52 -28.07 8.60 -2.53
N CYS A 53 -26.91 9.07 -2.06
CA CYS A 53 -25.74 8.24 -1.79
C CYS A 53 -25.76 7.60 -0.40
N HIS A 54 -26.71 7.96 0.48
CA HIS A 54 -26.70 7.55 1.89
C HIS A 54 -26.61 6.03 2.08
N LYS A 55 -27.52 5.27 1.48
CA LYS A 55 -27.58 3.80 1.64
C LYS A 55 -26.32 3.11 1.10
N PHE A 56 -25.82 3.58 -0.04
CA PHE A 56 -24.59 3.06 -0.63
C PHE A 56 -23.39 3.31 0.29
N THR A 57 -23.23 4.56 0.73
CA THR A 57 -22.12 4.98 1.60
C THR A 57 -22.14 4.24 2.92
N TRP A 58 -23.31 4.09 3.53
CA TRP A 58 -23.45 3.36 4.79
C TRP A 58 -23.10 1.87 4.66
N CYS A 59 -23.51 1.22 3.57
CA CYS A 59 -23.14 -0.16 3.29
C CYS A 59 -21.63 -0.30 3.03
N LEU A 60 -21.05 0.63 2.27
CA LEU A 60 -19.61 0.66 1.97
C LEU A 60 -18.77 0.91 3.22
N ASP A 61 -19.18 1.83 4.08
CA ASP A 61 -18.53 2.15 5.36
C ASP A 61 -18.48 0.92 6.29
N ALA A 62 -19.55 0.13 6.34
CA ALA A 62 -19.51 -1.16 7.03
C ALA A 62 -18.47 -2.12 6.41
N CYS A 63 -18.33 -2.14 5.08
CA CYS A 63 -17.32 -2.95 4.40
C CYS A 63 -15.89 -2.47 4.70
N ILE A 64 -15.68 -1.16 4.77
CA ILE A 64 -14.38 -0.56 5.11
C ILE A 64 -13.96 -0.97 6.52
N ARG A 65 -14.87 -0.90 7.50
CA ARG A 65 -14.61 -1.36 8.87
C ARG A 65 -14.25 -2.85 8.95
N GLU A 66 -14.95 -3.68 8.19
CA GLU A 66 -14.68 -5.12 8.12
C GLU A 66 -13.51 -5.49 7.21
N LYS A 67 -13.00 -4.52 6.43
CA LYS A 67 -11.88 -4.66 5.48
C LYS A 67 -12.15 -5.70 4.38
N VAL A 68 -13.42 -5.97 4.07
CA VAL A 68 -13.84 -6.94 3.05
C VAL A 68 -15.24 -6.62 2.50
N ILE A 69 -15.44 -6.93 1.22
CA ILE A 69 -16.73 -6.92 0.52
C ILE A 69 -16.99 -8.34 0.02
N GLU A 70 -17.93 -9.05 0.67
CA GLU A 70 -18.31 -10.41 0.27
C GLU A 70 -19.78 -10.73 0.60
N GLY A 71 -20.31 -11.77 -0.04
CA GLY A 71 -21.63 -12.32 0.26
C GLY A 71 -22.77 -11.32 0.08
N LYS A 72 -23.56 -11.11 1.14
CA LYS A 72 -24.76 -10.25 1.12
C LYS A 72 -24.42 -8.80 0.76
N ARG A 73 -23.29 -8.28 1.26
CA ARG A 73 -22.88 -6.88 1.04
C ARG A 73 -22.57 -6.59 -0.41
N THR A 74 -21.97 -7.55 -1.11
CA THR A 74 -21.75 -7.45 -2.57
C THR A 74 -23.07 -7.24 -3.31
N LYS A 75 -24.13 -7.98 -2.94
CA LYS A 75 -25.45 -7.86 -3.58
C LYS A 75 -26.18 -6.57 -3.19
N GLU A 76 -26.04 -6.11 -1.95
CA GLU A 76 -26.61 -4.83 -1.50
C GLU A 76 -25.97 -3.64 -2.23
N LEU A 77 -24.62 -3.58 -2.26
CA LEU A 77 -23.88 -2.54 -2.99
C LEU A 77 -24.22 -2.55 -4.48
N GLN A 78 -24.34 -3.74 -5.08
CA GLN A 78 -24.74 -3.88 -6.47
C GLN A 78 -26.15 -3.31 -6.72
N GLY A 79 -27.12 -3.66 -5.87
CA GLY A 79 -28.48 -3.15 -5.98
C GLY A 79 -28.55 -1.62 -5.86
N PHE A 80 -27.78 -1.03 -4.96
CA PHE A 80 -27.71 0.43 -4.81
C PHE A 80 -27.07 1.11 -6.03
N LEU A 81 -25.98 0.54 -6.56
CA LEU A 81 -25.29 1.09 -7.73
C LEU A 81 -26.16 1.01 -8.99
N ASP A 82 -26.79 -0.15 -9.24
CA ASP A 82 -27.67 -0.34 -10.39
C ASP A 82 -28.91 0.57 -10.29
N HIS A 83 -29.42 0.85 -9.07
CA HIS A 83 -30.49 1.83 -8.88
C HIS A 83 -30.05 3.27 -9.18
N ALA A 84 -28.84 3.67 -8.76
CA ALA A 84 -28.29 4.99 -9.04
C ALA A 84 -28.10 5.24 -10.55
N LYS A 85 -27.68 4.21 -11.29
CA LYS A 85 -27.52 4.26 -12.75
C LYS A 85 -28.82 4.59 -13.50
N HIS A 86 -29.96 4.19 -12.96
CA HIS A 86 -31.27 4.33 -13.62
C HIS A 86 -32.08 5.52 -13.12
N SER A 87 -31.69 6.16 -12.02
CA SER A 87 -32.45 7.23 -11.38
C SER A 87 -31.96 8.61 -11.82
N GLU A 88 -30.74 8.97 -11.45
CA GLU A 88 -30.18 10.32 -11.66
C GLU A 88 -28.70 10.23 -12.03
N GLU A 89 -28.34 10.71 -13.23
CA GLU A 89 -26.96 10.63 -13.75
C GLU A 89 -25.93 11.24 -12.79
N GLN A 90 -26.26 12.38 -12.14
CA GLN A 90 -25.33 13.04 -11.22
C GLN A 90 -25.01 12.23 -9.97
N VAL A 91 -25.92 11.34 -9.53
CA VAL A 91 -25.72 10.47 -8.36
C VAL A 91 -24.60 9.48 -8.62
N LEU A 92 -24.44 9.00 -9.85
CA LEU A 92 -23.34 8.09 -10.19
C LEU A 92 -21.98 8.78 -10.02
N GLY A 93 -21.86 10.05 -10.40
CA GLY A 93 -20.63 10.83 -10.18
C GLY A 93 -20.32 11.04 -8.69
N ASP A 94 -21.35 11.23 -7.88
CA ASP A 94 -21.23 11.36 -6.43
C ASP A 94 -20.83 10.05 -5.75
N ILE A 95 -21.38 8.91 -6.21
CA ILE A 95 -20.95 7.56 -5.80
C ILE A 95 -19.51 7.29 -6.24
N ALA A 96 -19.13 7.67 -7.46
CA ALA A 96 -17.76 7.55 -7.95
C ALA A 96 -16.80 8.34 -7.07
N MET A 97 -17.16 9.56 -6.67
CA MET A 97 -16.40 10.35 -5.71
C MET A 97 -16.25 9.62 -4.38
N ILE A 98 -17.33 9.06 -3.81
CA ILE A 98 -17.25 8.25 -2.58
C ILE A 98 -16.34 7.02 -2.75
N LEU A 99 -16.41 6.33 -3.90
CA LEU A 99 -15.55 5.18 -4.19
C LEU A 99 -14.08 5.54 -4.43
N CYS A 100 -13.80 6.79 -4.81
CA CYS A 100 -12.46 7.34 -4.98
C CYS A 100 -11.75 7.61 -3.63
N ASP A 101 -12.47 7.51 -2.51
CA ASP A 101 -11.87 7.51 -1.17
C ASP A 101 -10.80 6.41 -1.03
N PRO A 102 -9.58 6.73 -0.56
CA PRO A 102 -8.51 5.74 -0.40
C PRO A 102 -8.90 4.52 0.44
N PHE A 103 -9.75 4.66 1.46
CA PHE A 103 -10.20 3.52 2.25
C PHE A 103 -11.14 2.60 1.46
N ALA A 104 -12.03 3.17 0.65
CA ALA A 104 -12.88 2.44 -0.27
C ALA A 104 -12.04 1.69 -1.33
N ILE A 105 -11.15 2.37 -2.05
CA ILE A 105 -10.26 1.76 -3.07
C ILE A 105 -9.47 0.60 -2.49
N ASN A 106 -8.86 0.79 -1.31
CA ASN A 106 -8.10 -0.25 -0.63
C ASN A 106 -8.98 -1.45 -0.22
N THR A 107 -10.20 -1.20 0.26
CA THR A 107 -11.14 -2.26 0.67
C THR A 107 -11.62 -3.08 -0.52
N VAL A 108 -11.99 -2.41 -1.62
CA VAL A 108 -12.41 -3.07 -2.86
C VAL A 108 -11.25 -3.88 -3.43
N SER A 109 -10.06 -3.29 -3.57
CA SER A 109 -8.87 -3.97 -4.09
C SER A 109 -8.49 -5.19 -3.26
N LYS A 110 -8.47 -5.09 -1.93
CA LYS A 110 -8.23 -6.24 -1.05
C LYS A 110 -9.27 -7.34 -1.22
N SER A 111 -10.53 -6.97 -1.41
CA SER A 111 -11.61 -7.92 -1.65
C SER A 111 -11.44 -8.63 -3.00
N VAL A 112 -10.99 -7.91 -4.03
CA VAL A 112 -10.61 -8.51 -5.33
C VAL A 112 -9.45 -9.48 -5.15
N ILE A 113 -8.35 -9.09 -4.50
CA ILE A 113 -7.19 -9.98 -4.27
C ILE A 113 -7.61 -11.25 -3.50
N LYS A 114 -8.39 -11.12 -2.42
CA LYS A 114 -8.92 -12.27 -1.67
C LYS A 114 -9.80 -13.17 -2.54
N LEU A 115 -10.63 -12.57 -3.40
CA LEU A 115 -11.49 -13.32 -4.31
C LEU A 115 -10.67 -14.05 -5.38
N LEU A 116 -9.67 -13.41 -5.98
CA LEU A 116 -8.76 -14.04 -6.95
C LEU A 116 -8.03 -15.25 -6.33
N GLN A 117 -7.53 -15.10 -5.10
CA GLN A 117 -6.93 -16.22 -4.35
C GLN A 117 -7.91 -17.38 -4.15
N LYS A 118 -9.17 -17.08 -3.81
CA LYS A 118 -10.23 -18.11 -3.72
C LYS A 118 -10.48 -18.78 -5.08
N LEU A 119 -10.49 -18.02 -6.17
CA LEU A 119 -10.68 -18.56 -7.52
C LEU A 119 -9.52 -19.46 -7.93
N VAL A 120 -8.27 -19.09 -7.60
CA VAL A 120 -7.08 -19.95 -7.75
C VAL A 120 -7.29 -21.27 -7.01
N ASN A 121 -7.66 -21.22 -5.74
CA ASN A 121 -7.86 -22.42 -4.90
C ASN A 121 -9.04 -23.31 -5.34
N THR A 122 -9.93 -22.78 -6.18
CA THR A 122 -11.10 -23.50 -6.70
C THR A 122 -11.01 -23.76 -8.21
N GLU A 123 -9.84 -23.52 -8.81
CA GLU A 123 -9.55 -23.73 -10.23
C GLU A 123 -10.60 -23.06 -11.16
N SER A 124 -11.06 -21.87 -10.77
CA SER A 124 -12.09 -21.13 -11.49
C SER A 124 -11.56 -19.83 -12.08
N LEU A 125 -12.16 -19.38 -13.18
CA LEU A 125 -11.69 -18.19 -13.90
C LEU A 125 -12.38 -16.90 -13.37
N PRO A 126 -11.70 -15.74 -13.36
CA PRO A 126 -12.28 -14.46 -12.95
C PRO A 126 -13.55 -14.11 -13.73
N ARG A 127 -13.52 -14.31 -15.05
CA ARG A 127 -14.64 -13.98 -15.96
C ARG A 127 -15.94 -14.72 -15.66
N SER A 128 -15.86 -15.89 -15.01
CA SER A 128 -17.04 -16.67 -14.62
C SER A 128 -17.60 -16.28 -13.25
N CYS A 129 -16.89 -15.43 -12.50
CA CYS A 129 -17.29 -15.01 -11.17
C CYS A 129 -18.02 -13.65 -11.25
N ALA A 130 -19.34 -13.65 -11.03
CA ALA A 130 -20.14 -12.42 -11.04
C ALA A 130 -19.67 -11.40 -9.99
N ASP A 131 -19.23 -11.87 -8.82
CA ASP A 131 -18.73 -10.99 -7.76
C ASP A 131 -17.39 -10.34 -8.16
N ALA A 132 -16.53 -11.04 -8.89
CA ALA A 132 -15.28 -10.45 -9.40
C ALA A 132 -15.58 -9.35 -10.42
N SER A 133 -16.46 -9.64 -11.38
CA SER A 133 -16.91 -8.64 -12.36
C SER A 133 -17.53 -7.41 -11.71
N PHE A 134 -18.32 -7.60 -10.65
CA PHE A 134 -18.90 -6.49 -9.90
C PHE A 134 -17.83 -5.67 -9.15
N LEU A 135 -16.96 -6.30 -8.37
CA LEU A 135 -15.92 -5.59 -7.63
C LEU A 135 -14.97 -4.82 -8.54
N LEU A 136 -14.64 -5.37 -9.72
CA LEU A 136 -13.84 -4.69 -10.74
C LEU A 136 -14.57 -3.48 -11.31
N ARG A 137 -15.89 -3.56 -11.57
CA ARG A 137 -16.69 -2.40 -11.98
C ARG A 137 -16.67 -1.29 -10.93
N VAL A 138 -16.86 -1.65 -9.66
CA VAL A 138 -16.81 -0.71 -8.53
C VAL A 138 -15.42 -0.06 -8.42
N LEU A 139 -14.35 -0.84 -8.55
CA LEU A 139 -12.98 -0.31 -8.55
C LEU A 139 -12.74 0.65 -9.72
N ASN A 140 -13.15 0.27 -10.93
CA ASN A 140 -13.05 1.10 -12.13
C ASN A 140 -13.79 2.43 -11.95
N LEU A 141 -14.99 2.39 -11.38
CA LEU A 141 -15.78 3.59 -11.10
C LEU A 141 -15.06 4.55 -10.15
N GLY A 142 -14.44 4.03 -9.08
CA GLY A 142 -13.69 4.85 -8.11
C GLY A 142 -12.41 5.45 -8.70
N VAL A 143 -11.61 4.66 -9.43
CA VAL A 143 -10.35 5.16 -10.02
C VAL A 143 -10.59 6.14 -11.16
N SER A 144 -11.71 6.01 -11.88
CA SER A 144 -12.09 6.92 -12.97
C SER A 144 -13.00 8.07 -12.52
N ALA A 145 -13.20 8.26 -11.22
CA ALA A 145 -14.13 9.26 -10.69
C ALA A 145 -13.79 10.69 -11.16
N TRP A 146 -12.51 11.06 -11.17
CA TRP A 146 -12.10 12.39 -11.61
C TRP A 146 -12.45 12.64 -13.09
N GLU A 147 -12.15 11.67 -13.97
CA GLU A 147 -12.44 11.76 -15.40
C GLU A 147 -13.95 11.83 -15.67
N MET A 148 -14.73 10.98 -15.00
CA MET A 148 -16.18 10.96 -15.08
C MET A 148 -16.79 12.33 -14.73
N ILE A 149 -16.36 12.90 -13.60
CA ILE A 149 -16.89 14.17 -13.10
C ILE A 149 -16.40 15.34 -13.96
N SER A 150 -15.13 15.32 -14.40
CA SER A 150 -14.54 16.35 -15.25
C SER A 150 -15.23 16.41 -16.61
N ASN A 151 -15.43 15.26 -17.24
CA ASN A 151 -16.04 15.16 -18.56
C ASN A 151 -17.59 15.24 -18.52
N GLN A 152 -18.19 15.30 -17.33
CA GLN A 152 -19.64 15.27 -17.12
C GLN A 152 -20.30 14.06 -17.81
N HIS A 153 -19.58 12.94 -17.88
CA HIS A 153 -20.03 11.72 -18.53
C HIS A 153 -20.32 10.65 -17.48
N PHE A 154 -21.49 10.74 -16.86
CA PHE A 154 -21.88 9.88 -15.74
C PHE A 154 -22.41 8.52 -16.21
N THR A 155 -21.54 7.75 -16.86
CA THR A 155 -21.84 6.38 -17.23
C THR A 155 -20.71 5.46 -16.80
N GLU A 156 -21.05 4.22 -16.48
CA GLU A 156 -20.02 3.22 -16.19
C GLU A 156 -19.26 2.84 -17.45
N VAL A 157 -17.94 3.03 -17.41
CA VAL A 157 -17.04 2.56 -18.46
C VAL A 157 -16.88 1.05 -18.34
N ALA A 158 -17.07 0.34 -19.44
CA ALA A 158 -16.86 -1.09 -19.50
C ALA A 158 -15.39 -1.44 -19.20
N LEU A 159 -15.19 -2.51 -18.43
CA LEU A 159 -13.86 -3.03 -18.15
C LEU A 159 -13.18 -3.47 -19.46
N SER A 160 -11.88 -3.20 -19.59
CA SER A 160 -11.14 -3.62 -20.78
C SER A 160 -11.11 -5.15 -20.86
N GLY A 161 -11.32 -5.69 -22.06
CA GLY A 161 -11.19 -7.13 -22.30
C GLY A 161 -9.80 -7.63 -21.96
N GLU A 162 -8.78 -6.78 -22.12
CA GLU A 162 -7.40 -7.08 -21.78
C GLU A 162 -7.17 -7.27 -20.28
N LEU A 163 -7.77 -6.41 -19.44
CA LEU A 163 -7.72 -6.54 -17.99
C LEU A 163 -8.29 -7.91 -17.57
N ILE A 164 -9.46 -8.27 -18.08
CA ILE A 164 -10.18 -9.49 -17.68
C ILE A 164 -9.50 -10.77 -18.20
N HIS A 165 -9.05 -10.77 -19.45
CA HIS A 165 -8.62 -12.00 -20.14
C HIS A 165 -7.11 -12.23 -20.14
N LYS A 166 -6.29 -11.21 -19.82
CA LYS A 166 -4.83 -11.34 -19.78
C LYS A 166 -4.26 -10.94 -18.41
N PHE A 167 -4.53 -9.72 -17.94
CA PHE A 167 -3.95 -9.24 -16.68
C PHE A 167 -4.40 -10.03 -15.45
N LEU A 168 -5.71 -10.26 -15.27
CA LEU A 168 -6.18 -11.01 -14.11
C LEU A 168 -5.66 -12.46 -14.09
N PRO A 169 -5.66 -13.21 -15.22
CA PRO A 169 -4.98 -14.50 -15.29
C PRO A 169 -3.48 -14.43 -14.96
N LEU A 170 -2.75 -13.42 -15.44
CA LEU A 170 -1.34 -13.21 -15.09
C LEU A 170 -1.16 -12.96 -13.58
N LEU A 171 -2.01 -12.12 -12.99
CA LEU A 171 -1.96 -11.88 -11.55
C LEU A 171 -2.27 -13.16 -10.74
N MET A 172 -3.19 -13.98 -11.24
CA MET A 172 -3.50 -15.30 -10.65
C MET A 172 -2.36 -16.29 -10.83
N SER A 173 -1.62 -16.28 -11.94
CA SER A 173 -0.46 -17.16 -12.11
C SER A 173 0.62 -16.83 -11.08
N LEU A 174 0.87 -15.54 -10.82
CA LEU A 174 1.77 -15.12 -9.73
C LEU A 174 1.31 -15.62 -8.35
N MET A 175 0.00 -15.70 -8.10
CA MET A 175 -0.56 -16.27 -6.87
C MET A 175 -0.39 -17.79 -6.80
N VAL A 176 -0.50 -18.48 -7.93
CA VAL A 176 -0.23 -19.93 -8.04
C VAL A 176 1.24 -20.19 -7.77
N ASP A 177 2.14 -19.44 -8.39
CA ASP A 177 3.59 -19.58 -8.21
C ASP A 177 4.00 -19.35 -6.76
N SER A 178 3.45 -18.32 -6.11
CA SER A 178 3.59 -18.09 -4.66
C SER A 178 3.14 -19.31 -3.83
N SER A 179 1.99 -19.89 -4.15
CA SER A 179 1.45 -21.06 -3.46
C SER A 179 2.32 -22.31 -3.70
N LEU A 180 2.85 -22.48 -4.91
CA LEU A 180 3.75 -23.56 -5.28
C LEU A 180 5.11 -23.43 -4.61
N GLN A 181 5.68 -22.23 -4.50
CA GLN A 181 6.94 -22.00 -3.79
C GLN A 181 6.79 -22.28 -2.29
N SER A 182 5.68 -21.83 -1.69
CA SER A 182 5.32 -22.14 -0.30
C SER A 182 5.22 -23.66 -0.05
N LEU A 183 4.71 -24.42 -1.03
CA LEU A 183 4.59 -25.88 -0.96
C LEU A 183 5.89 -26.61 -1.33
N GLY A 184 6.65 -26.09 -2.30
CA GLY A 184 7.89 -26.63 -2.84
C GLY A 184 9.03 -26.63 -1.85
N ASN A 185 9.07 -25.67 -0.91
CA ASN A 185 9.95 -25.74 0.25
C ASN A 185 9.73 -26.98 1.13
N LYS A 186 8.62 -27.72 0.96
CA LYS A 186 8.35 -28.99 1.65
C LYS A 186 8.75 -30.22 0.82
N LEU A 187 9.03 -30.05 -0.46
CA LEU A 187 9.33 -31.13 -1.41
C LEU A 187 10.49 -30.67 -2.30
N ALA A 188 11.69 -30.63 -1.73
CA ALA A 188 12.92 -30.46 -2.49
C ALA A 188 13.11 -31.70 -3.37
N ASP A 189 12.87 -31.54 -4.68
CA ASP A 189 13.57 -32.14 -5.81
C ASP A 189 12.65 -32.03 -7.03
N ARG A 190 12.89 -31.02 -7.87
CA ARG A 190 12.39 -31.03 -9.25
C ARG A 190 13.55 -30.76 -10.19
N ASP A 191 13.92 -31.83 -10.90
CA ASP A 191 14.78 -31.80 -12.08
C ASP A 191 14.17 -30.87 -13.13
N ASP A 192 14.97 -29.90 -13.53
CA ASP A 192 14.65 -28.88 -14.53
C ASP A 192 14.86 -29.45 -15.93
N ASN A 193 13.78 -29.57 -16.69
CA ASN A 193 13.80 -29.72 -18.14
C ASN A 193 12.40 -29.43 -18.70
N GLY A 194 12.12 -28.14 -18.86
CA GLY A 194 11.04 -27.65 -19.71
C GLY A 194 11.46 -26.29 -20.26
N ASP A 195 11.25 -26.06 -21.56
CA ASP A 195 11.43 -24.73 -22.17
C ASP A 195 10.45 -23.75 -21.51
N VAL A 196 10.91 -23.05 -20.47
CA VAL A 196 10.16 -21.99 -19.78
C VAL A 196 10.20 -20.75 -20.66
N GLU A 197 9.04 -20.29 -21.15
CA GLU A 197 8.92 -18.97 -21.78
C GLU A 197 9.60 -17.92 -20.90
N SER A 198 10.48 -17.10 -21.48
CA SER A 198 11.35 -16.23 -20.68
C SER A 198 10.51 -15.25 -19.84
N PRO A 199 10.79 -15.12 -18.52
CA PRO A 199 10.08 -14.20 -17.63
C PRO A 199 10.03 -12.74 -18.11
N GLU A 200 11.00 -12.34 -18.93
CA GLU A 200 11.15 -10.98 -19.49
C GLU A 200 9.93 -10.52 -20.29
N GLN A 201 9.32 -11.40 -21.11
CA GLN A 201 8.18 -11.00 -21.96
C GLN A 201 6.93 -10.65 -21.14
N PHE A 202 6.75 -11.30 -19.98
CA PHE A 202 5.62 -11.01 -19.10
C PHE A 202 5.83 -9.74 -18.27
N ILE A 203 7.09 -9.39 -17.97
CA ILE A 203 7.43 -8.15 -17.27
C ILE A 203 7.09 -6.95 -18.15
N ASP A 204 7.50 -6.95 -19.42
CA ASP A 204 7.21 -5.85 -20.35
C ASP A 204 5.70 -5.62 -20.49
N TYR A 205 4.94 -6.71 -20.68
CA TYR A 205 3.49 -6.65 -20.74
C TYR A 205 2.88 -6.13 -19.44
N PHE A 206 3.36 -6.59 -18.28
CA PHE A 206 2.89 -6.15 -16.97
C PHE A 206 3.10 -4.65 -16.77
N VAL A 207 4.26 -4.13 -17.17
CA VAL A 207 4.58 -2.69 -17.11
C VAL A 207 3.67 -1.91 -18.04
N GLU A 208 3.51 -2.34 -19.30
CA GLU A 208 2.66 -1.66 -20.29
C GLU A 208 1.21 -1.52 -19.81
N ILE A 209 0.61 -2.60 -19.30
CA ILE A 209 -0.78 -2.56 -18.85
C ILE A 209 -0.97 -1.79 -17.55
N THR A 210 -0.02 -1.85 -16.61
CA THR A 210 -0.12 -1.12 -15.35
C THR A 210 0.11 0.38 -15.55
N SER A 211 0.91 0.79 -16.54
CA SER A 211 1.08 2.20 -16.92
C SER A 211 -0.15 2.78 -17.63
N SER A 212 -0.87 1.97 -18.42
CA SER A 212 -2.04 2.42 -19.20
C SER A 212 -3.38 2.24 -18.48
N ASN A 213 -3.48 1.36 -17.47
CA ASN A 213 -4.72 1.02 -16.81
C ASN A 213 -4.65 1.18 -15.28
N SER A 214 -5.34 2.21 -14.76
CA SER A 214 -5.38 2.51 -13.33
C SER A 214 -5.91 1.37 -12.46
N VAL A 215 -6.85 0.55 -12.96
CA VAL A 215 -7.35 -0.63 -12.24
C VAL A 215 -6.26 -1.70 -12.13
N ALA A 216 -5.55 -1.97 -13.23
CA ALA A 216 -4.44 -2.91 -13.25
C ALA A 216 -3.35 -2.49 -12.26
N PHE A 217 -2.92 -1.22 -12.30
CA PHE A 217 -1.96 -0.69 -11.33
C PHE A 217 -2.45 -0.86 -9.89
N THR A 218 -3.69 -0.47 -9.60
CA THR A 218 -4.22 -0.50 -8.24
C THR A 218 -4.25 -1.92 -7.69
N LEU A 219 -4.62 -2.90 -8.51
CA LEU A 219 -4.60 -4.31 -8.14
C LEU A 219 -3.18 -4.87 -8.00
N ALA A 220 -2.27 -4.54 -8.91
CA ALA A 220 -0.87 -4.91 -8.83
C ALA A 220 -0.26 -4.39 -7.52
N TRP A 221 -0.41 -3.10 -7.23
CA TRP A 221 0.10 -2.47 -6.01
C TRP A 221 -0.52 -3.09 -4.75
N CYS A 222 -1.83 -3.34 -4.76
CA CYS A 222 -2.51 -4.03 -3.67
C CYS A 222 -1.96 -5.46 -3.47
N TYR A 223 -1.58 -6.16 -4.54
CA TYR A 223 -0.98 -7.48 -4.47
C TYR A 223 0.43 -7.44 -3.87
N LEU A 224 1.29 -6.50 -4.27
CA LEU A 224 2.61 -6.30 -3.65
C LEU A 224 2.49 -6.09 -2.13
N LEU A 225 1.60 -5.19 -1.71
CA LEU A 225 1.35 -4.93 -0.28
C LEU A 225 0.76 -6.17 0.42
N HIS A 226 -0.04 -6.97 -0.28
CA HIS A 226 -0.54 -8.24 0.25
C HIS A 226 0.60 -9.21 0.54
N VAL A 227 1.52 -9.42 -0.42
CA VAL A 227 2.70 -10.29 -0.27
C VAL A 227 3.57 -9.84 0.91
N ILE A 228 3.85 -8.54 1.00
CA ILE A 228 4.62 -7.96 2.13
C ILE A 228 3.88 -8.18 3.46
N LYS A 229 2.57 -8.05 3.49
CA LYS A 229 1.80 -8.28 4.72
C LYS A 229 1.79 -9.75 5.16
N GLN A 230 1.83 -10.68 4.21
CA GLN A 230 1.88 -12.13 4.50
C GLN A 230 3.25 -12.63 4.94
N LYS A 231 4.29 -11.77 4.94
CA LYS A 231 5.66 -12.21 5.23
C LYS A 231 6.20 -13.25 4.26
N ASP A 232 5.72 -13.22 3.00
CA ASP A 232 6.16 -14.15 1.96
C ASP A 232 7.37 -13.59 1.22
N ARG A 233 8.55 -13.86 1.78
CA ARG A 233 9.84 -13.40 1.23
C ARG A 233 10.11 -13.94 -0.18
N GLN A 234 9.79 -15.20 -0.44
CA GLN A 234 10.13 -15.84 -1.72
C GLN A 234 9.35 -15.21 -2.87
N THR A 235 8.05 -15.05 -2.67
CA THR A 235 7.21 -14.36 -3.64
C THR A 235 7.65 -12.92 -3.82
N LEU A 236 8.02 -12.22 -2.74
CA LEU A 236 8.51 -10.84 -2.83
C LEU A 236 9.77 -10.73 -3.69
N VAL A 237 10.75 -11.62 -3.49
CA VAL A 237 11.98 -11.68 -4.30
C VAL A 237 11.64 -11.91 -5.78
N ALA A 238 10.71 -12.82 -6.08
CA ALA A 238 10.33 -13.14 -7.45
C ALA A 238 9.61 -12.00 -8.18
N ILE A 239 8.72 -11.27 -7.49
CA ILE A 239 7.89 -10.24 -8.13
C ILE A 239 8.49 -8.84 -8.06
N MET A 240 9.41 -8.55 -7.13
CA MET A 240 9.95 -7.19 -6.95
C MET A 240 10.44 -6.53 -8.25
N PRO A 241 11.19 -7.20 -9.15
CA PRO A 241 11.65 -6.58 -10.40
C PRO A 241 10.52 -6.05 -11.28
N TRP A 242 9.35 -6.71 -11.26
CA TRP A 242 8.17 -6.31 -12.02
C TRP A 242 7.64 -4.95 -11.52
N PHE A 243 7.69 -4.75 -10.20
CA PHE A 243 7.25 -3.53 -9.53
C PHE A 243 8.26 -2.40 -9.67
N VAL A 244 9.57 -2.68 -9.74
CA VAL A 244 10.60 -1.67 -10.03
C VAL A 244 10.28 -1.00 -11.35
N ASN A 245 10.15 -1.79 -12.42
CA ASN A 245 9.90 -1.28 -13.77
C ASN A 245 8.55 -0.53 -13.84
N MET A 246 7.52 -1.05 -13.17
CA MET A 246 6.23 -0.36 -13.07
C MET A 246 6.35 1.02 -12.40
N CYS A 247 7.15 1.15 -11.34
CA CYS A 247 7.33 2.41 -10.62
C CYS A 247 8.26 3.39 -11.35
N GLN A 248 9.05 2.93 -12.33
CA GLN A 248 9.83 3.82 -13.20
C GLN A 248 8.95 4.53 -14.23
N GLU A 249 7.93 3.84 -14.74
CA GLU A 249 6.99 4.40 -15.73
C GLU A 249 5.87 5.22 -15.09
N ARG A 250 5.62 5.05 -13.77
CA ARG A 250 4.55 5.73 -13.06
C ARG A 250 4.99 6.23 -11.70
N GLU A 251 4.83 7.53 -11.49
CA GLU A 251 5.11 8.19 -10.20
C GLU A 251 4.27 7.58 -9.07
N LEU A 252 4.92 7.37 -7.92
CA LEU A 252 4.28 6.89 -6.70
C LEU A 252 3.84 8.07 -5.85
N ASP A 253 2.58 8.07 -5.43
CA ASP A 253 2.10 9.06 -4.47
C ASP A 253 2.71 8.84 -3.08
N GLU A 254 2.79 9.90 -2.28
CA GLU A 254 3.41 9.86 -0.96
C GLU A 254 2.73 8.82 -0.02
N VAL A 255 1.41 8.63 -0.14
CA VAL A 255 0.64 7.73 0.75
C VAL A 255 0.95 6.28 0.42
N SER A 256 0.98 5.93 -0.86
CA SER A 256 1.36 4.61 -1.35
C SER A 256 2.78 4.25 -0.91
N LEU A 257 3.72 5.16 -1.13
CA LEU A 257 5.12 4.97 -0.74
C LEU A 257 5.27 4.85 0.78
N HIS A 258 4.62 5.71 1.56
CA HIS A 258 4.64 5.61 3.02
C HIS A 258 4.07 4.27 3.53
N THR A 259 3.00 3.78 2.91
CA THR A 259 2.39 2.48 3.23
C THR A 259 3.34 1.33 2.94
N LEU A 260 4.03 1.37 1.79
CA LEU A 260 5.03 0.38 1.42
C LEU A 260 6.18 0.35 2.43
N ILE A 261 6.80 1.50 2.70
CA ILE A 261 7.93 1.61 3.63
C ILE A 261 7.56 1.18 5.04
N SER A 262 6.38 1.59 5.54
CA SER A 262 5.91 1.18 6.86
C SER A 262 5.70 -0.34 6.94
N SER A 263 5.25 -0.96 5.84
CA SER A 263 5.07 -2.41 5.77
C SER A 263 6.42 -3.14 5.71
N LEU A 264 7.40 -2.62 4.98
CA LEU A 264 8.76 -3.16 4.93
C LEU A 264 9.51 -2.96 6.26
N ALA A 265 9.33 -1.84 6.95
CA ALA A 265 9.94 -1.59 8.26
C ALA A 265 9.49 -2.63 9.31
N ALA A 266 8.29 -3.20 9.18
CA ALA A 266 7.82 -4.29 10.03
C ALA A 266 8.57 -5.63 9.81
N TRP A 267 9.45 -5.70 8.81
CA TRP A 267 10.34 -6.82 8.51
C TRP A 267 11.78 -6.57 8.98
N GLN A 268 11.99 -5.76 10.01
CA GLN A 268 13.32 -5.41 10.55
C GLN A 268 14.30 -6.59 10.68
N ASP A 269 13.85 -7.79 11.04
CA ASP A 269 14.74 -8.95 11.19
C ASP A 269 15.25 -9.50 9.86
N GLU A 270 14.48 -9.39 8.77
CA GLU A 270 14.91 -9.85 7.43
C GLU A 270 16.03 -8.97 6.86
N PHE A 271 16.15 -7.71 7.32
CA PHE A 271 17.27 -6.82 6.97
C PHE A 271 18.61 -7.26 7.56
N SER A 272 18.66 -8.32 8.38
CA SER A 272 19.92 -8.98 8.72
C SER A 272 20.47 -9.84 7.58
N HIS A 273 19.65 -10.17 6.59
CA HIS A 273 20.05 -10.93 5.41
C HIS A 273 20.46 -9.98 4.27
N LEU A 274 21.66 -10.19 3.75
CA LEU A 274 22.25 -9.34 2.71
C LEU A 274 21.42 -9.35 1.43
N ASP A 275 20.95 -10.51 0.99
CA ASP A 275 20.13 -10.66 -0.22
C ASP A 275 18.80 -9.90 -0.13
N PHE A 276 18.18 -9.87 1.05
CA PHE A 276 16.97 -9.08 1.29
C PHE A 276 17.27 -7.57 1.29
N CYS A 277 18.40 -7.16 1.86
CA CYS A 277 18.85 -5.76 1.79
C CYS A 277 19.14 -5.31 0.36
N ASP A 278 19.82 -6.15 -0.43
CA ASP A 278 20.14 -5.87 -1.82
C ASP A 278 18.87 -5.76 -2.67
N LEU A 279 17.89 -6.64 -2.45
CA LEU A 279 16.58 -6.58 -3.09
C LEU A 279 15.86 -5.26 -2.79
N VAL A 280 15.73 -4.88 -1.51
CA VAL A 280 14.92 -3.73 -1.11
C VAL A 280 15.63 -2.41 -1.41
N PHE A 281 16.93 -2.31 -1.09
CA PHE A 281 17.68 -1.09 -1.31
C PHE A 281 18.19 -0.99 -2.74
N ASP A 282 19.07 -1.88 -3.20
CA ASP A 282 19.75 -1.66 -4.49
C ASP A 282 18.84 -1.88 -5.68
N GLN A 283 18.03 -2.94 -5.64
CA GLN A 283 17.22 -3.32 -6.80
C GLN A 283 15.92 -2.54 -6.88
N PHE A 284 15.44 -1.94 -5.77
CA PHE A 284 14.19 -1.20 -5.74
C PHE A 284 14.35 0.28 -5.35
N LEU A 285 14.65 0.59 -4.09
CA LEU A 285 14.62 1.98 -3.61
C LEU A 285 15.70 2.87 -4.23
N LEU A 286 16.91 2.36 -4.43
CA LEU A 286 18.03 3.10 -4.99
C LEU A 286 17.91 3.28 -6.51
N VAL A 287 17.23 2.36 -7.20
CA VAL A 287 16.87 2.54 -8.63
C VAL A 287 15.93 3.74 -8.81
N LEU A 288 15.04 3.97 -7.85
CA LEU A 288 14.01 5.01 -7.88
C LEU A 288 14.40 6.29 -7.11
N VAL A 289 15.64 6.38 -6.61
CA VAL A 289 16.07 7.43 -5.66
C VAL A 289 16.11 8.84 -6.25
N SER A 290 16.06 8.99 -7.57
CA SER A 290 15.97 10.28 -8.24
C SER A 290 14.70 11.04 -7.87
N ASP A 291 13.63 10.33 -7.50
CA ASP A 291 12.41 10.92 -6.95
C ASP A 291 12.64 11.39 -5.50
N THR A 292 12.36 12.66 -5.22
CA THR A 292 12.53 13.27 -3.89
C THR A 292 11.72 12.56 -2.79
N SER A 293 10.50 12.12 -3.11
CA SER A 293 9.68 11.36 -2.18
C SER A 293 10.29 9.99 -1.90
N VAL A 294 10.81 9.30 -2.92
CA VAL A 294 11.52 8.03 -2.76
C VAL A 294 12.77 8.21 -1.92
N LEU A 295 13.64 9.19 -2.21
CA LEU A 295 14.83 9.50 -1.43
C LEU A 295 14.52 9.65 0.06
N ARG A 296 13.53 10.49 0.40
CA ARG A 296 13.10 10.71 1.79
C ARG A 296 12.64 9.42 2.45
N HIS A 297 11.93 8.56 1.71
CA HIS A 297 11.38 7.30 2.19
C HIS A 297 12.45 6.20 2.34
N THR A 298 13.46 6.19 1.47
CA THR A 298 14.66 5.35 1.59
C THR A 298 15.40 5.67 2.89
N LEU A 299 15.63 6.95 3.18
CA LEU A 299 16.27 7.39 4.42
C LEU A 299 15.42 7.02 5.66
N ARG A 300 14.09 7.18 5.58
CA ARG A 300 13.17 6.76 6.65
C ARG A 300 13.26 5.26 6.91
N LEU A 301 13.23 4.43 5.87
CA LEU A 301 13.36 2.98 6.03
C LEU A 301 14.69 2.63 6.71
N LEU A 302 15.80 3.16 6.17
CA LEU A 302 17.14 2.93 6.70
C LEU A 302 17.23 3.30 8.18
N TRP A 303 16.64 4.43 8.59
CA TRP A 303 16.58 4.83 9.99
C TRP A 303 15.91 3.79 10.91
N TYR A 304 14.82 3.17 10.45
CA TYR A 304 14.11 2.15 11.22
C TYR A 304 14.86 0.82 11.28
N VAL A 305 15.47 0.39 10.17
CA VAL A 305 16.13 -0.92 10.08
C VAL A 305 17.62 -0.88 10.43
N LEU A 306 18.17 0.31 10.69
CA LEU A 306 19.58 0.56 10.98
C LEU A 306 20.26 -0.48 11.90
N PRO A 307 19.65 -0.92 13.03
CA PRO A 307 20.31 -1.84 13.94
C PRO A 307 20.54 -3.26 13.37
N LYS A 308 19.87 -3.59 12.26
CA LYS A 308 19.85 -4.93 11.66
C LYS A 308 20.64 -5.01 10.35
N VAL A 309 20.88 -3.88 9.70
CA VAL A 309 21.57 -3.80 8.42
C VAL A 309 23.09 -3.82 8.63
N ASP A 310 23.80 -4.50 7.74
CA ASP A 310 25.26 -4.51 7.72
C ASP A 310 25.85 -3.07 7.62
N PRO A 311 26.87 -2.70 8.41
CA PRO A 311 27.43 -1.35 8.40
C PRO A 311 27.97 -0.90 7.04
N GLN A 312 28.55 -1.79 6.24
CA GLN A 312 29.03 -1.44 4.88
C GLN A 312 27.84 -1.12 3.97
N LYS A 313 26.75 -1.89 4.11
CA LYS A 313 25.51 -1.63 3.40
C LYS A 313 24.89 -0.29 3.76
N VAL A 314 24.87 0.07 5.04
CA VAL A 314 24.40 1.39 5.50
C VAL A 314 25.18 2.53 4.85
N VAL A 315 26.51 2.43 4.83
CA VAL A 315 27.39 3.45 4.20
C VAL A 315 27.12 3.53 2.70
N HIS A 316 26.94 2.40 2.01
CA HIS A 316 26.60 2.36 0.60
C HIS A 316 25.28 3.10 0.30
N VAL A 317 24.21 2.79 1.05
CA VAL A 317 22.90 3.44 0.89
C VAL A 317 23.01 4.94 1.16
N LEU A 318 23.69 5.37 2.23
CA LEU A 318 23.86 6.79 2.56
C LEU A 318 24.68 7.58 1.54
N THR A 319 25.62 6.91 0.87
CA THR A 319 26.45 7.53 -0.18
C THR A 319 25.62 7.80 -1.43
N ILE A 320 24.80 6.83 -1.86
CA ILE A 320 23.92 6.99 -3.03
C ILE A 320 22.76 7.93 -2.72
N ALA A 321 22.16 7.81 -1.54
CA ALA A 321 21.05 8.64 -1.07
C ALA A 321 21.52 10.00 -0.49
N GLN A 322 22.65 10.54 -0.97
CA GLN A 322 23.14 11.84 -0.53
C GLN A 322 22.27 12.96 -1.13
N PRO A 323 21.65 13.82 -0.31
CA PRO A 323 20.80 14.88 -0.82
C PRO A 323 21.59 15.96 -1.57
N SER A 324 21.14 16.31 -2.77
CA SER A 324 21.64 17.45 -3.55
C SER A 324 21.13 18.79 -2.98
N SER A 325 21.72 19.91 -3.41
CA SER A 325 21.33 21.26 -2.98
C SER A 325 19.90 21.68 -3.32
N GLU A 326 19.21 20.93 -4.19
CA GLU A 326 17.83 21.21 -4.60
C GLU A 326 16.79 20.61 -3.63
N HIS A 327 17.23 19.74 -2.71
CA HIS A 327 16.33 19.07 -1.77
C HIS A 327 16.00 19.96 -0.56
N ASN A 328 14.84 19.71 0.04
CA ASN A 328 14.38 20.42 1.23
C ASN A 328 15.29 20.14 2.44
N GLU A 329 15.42 21.14 3.31
CA GLU A 329 16.22 21.08 4.56
C GLU A 329 15.89 19.84 5.42
N SER A 330 14.61 19.45 5.50
CA SER A 330 14.20 18.25 6.24
C SER A 330 14.86 16.94 5.77
N ILE A 331 15.23 16.84 4.48
CA ILE A 331 15.92 15.66 3.94
C ILE A 331 17.40 15.71 4.32
N HIS A 332 18.01 16.90 4.25
CA HIS A 332 19.38 17.13 4.72
C HIS A 332 19.52 16.81 6.21
N ASP A 333 18.58 17.29 7.04
CA ASP A 333 18.55 17.01 8.47
C ASP A 333 18.41 15.52 8.75
N LEU A 334 17.50 14.84 8.05
CA LEU A 334 17.31 13.40 8.21
C LEU A 334 18.58 12.61 7.83
N HIS A 335 19.24 12.97 6.73
CA HIS A 335 20.50 12.34 6.31
C HIS A 335 21.60 12.55 7.36
N ALA A 336 21.78 13.80 7.82
CA ALA A 336 22.78 14.14 8.83
C ALA A 336 22.55 13.39 10.16
N ILE A 337 21.30 13.30 10.62
CA ILE A 337 20.92 12.57 11.83
C ILE A 337 21.23 11.06 11.69
N ILE A 338 21.00 10.46 10.51
CA ILE A 338 21.35 9.05 10.29
C ILE A 338 22.88 8.88 10.31
N VAL A 339 23.65 9.76 9.66
CA VAL A 339 25.12 9.71 9.65
C VAL A 339 25.69 9.80 11.06
N GLU A 340 25.19 10.72 11.88
CA GLU A 340 25.59 10.86 13.28
C GLU A 340 25.29 9.59 14.09
N ARG A 341 24.10 9.01 13.89
CA ARG A 341 23.70 7.76 14.56
C ARG A 341 24.61 6.58 14.20
N VAL A 342 25.05 6.48 12.95
CA VAL A 342 26.02 5.47 12.50
C VAL A 342 27.38 5.69 13.18
N ALA A 343 27.86 6.93 13.22
CA ALA A 343 29.13 7.27 13.86
C ALA A 343 29.13 6.89 15.36
N ASN A 344 28.04 7.20 16.07
CA ASN A 344 27.88 6.88 17.49
C ASN A 344 27.78 5.37 17.74
N SER A 345 27.13 4.62 16.84
CA SER A 345 27.00 3.16 16.96
C SER A 345 28.34 2.45 16.76
N ASN A 346 29.19 2.95 15.85
CA ASN A 346 30.54 2.42 15.63
C ASN A 346 31.54 2.82 16.73
N ALA A 347 31.32 3.95 17.40
CA ALA A 347 32.17 4.41 18.51
C ALA A 347 31.99 3.57 19.80
N LEU A 348 30.89 2.82 19.92
CA LEU A 348 30.60 1.90 21.04
C LEU A 348 31.23 0.50 20.84
N THR A 349 31.89 0.24 19.71
CA THR A 349 32.64 -1.00 19.42
C THR A 349 34.16 -0.83 19.19
N PRO A 350 34.96 -0.18 20.06
CA PRO A 350 36.41 -0.30 20.00
C PRO A 350 36.91 -1.48 20.85
N GLY A 351 37.31 -2.56 20.18
CA GLY A 351 38.45 -3.41 20.51
C GLY A 351 38.64 -3.91 21.95
N SER A 352 38.19 -5.14 22.21
CA SER A 352 38.84 -6.03 23.18
C SER A 352 40.19 -6.52 22.62
N SER A 353 41.19 -5.65 22.63
CA SER A 353 42.59 -6.03 22.41
C SER A 353 43.49 -5.25 23.38
N SER A 354 43.25 -5.46 24.67
CA SER A 354 44.23 -5.13 25.71
C SER A 354 45.20 -6.30 25.80
N VAL A 355 46.42 -6.06 25.31
CA VAL A 355 47.60 -6.89 25.54
C VAL A 355 47.79 -7.08 27.06
N GLU A 356 47.62 -8.29 27.56
CA GLU A 356 48.01 -8.67 28.92
C GLU A 356 49.51 -8.96 28.97
N GLN A 357 50.27 -8.09 29.64
CA GLN A 357 51.55 -8.43 30.27
C GLN A 357 51.29 -8.65 31.78
N PRO A 358 51.93 -9.65 32.42
CA PRO A 358 51.54 -10.10 33.74
C PRO A 358 52.26 -9.31 34.83
N SER A 359 51.53 -8.86 35.87
CA SER A 359 52.12 -8.59 37.18
C SER A 359 51.10 -8.65 38.32
N SER A 360 51.17 -9.75 39.06
CA SER A 360 51.24 -9.81 40.53
C SER A 360 50.13 -9.16 41.38
N ALA A 361 49.25 -10.04 41.89
CA ALA A 361 48.76 -10.12 43.28
C ALA A 361 48.17 -8.87 43.97
N SER A 362 46.88 -8.90 44.32
CA SER A 362 46.41 -9.28 45.68
C SER A 362 44.94 -8.91 45.97
N SER A 363 44.30 -9.78 46.78
CA SER A 363 43.13 -9.58 47.67
C SER A 363 41.71 -9.34 47.12
N LEU A 364 40.92 -10.42 47.13
CA LEU A 364 39.63 -10.61 47.83
C LEU A 364 38.82 -9.36 48.27
N SER A 365 37.57 -9.22 47.83
CA SER A 365 36.35 -9.58 48.61
C SER A 365 35.03 -8.96 48.08
N SER A 366 34.01 -9.82 48.07
CA SER A 366 32.56 -9.59 48.28
C SER A 366 31.76 -8.60 47.43
N SER A 367 31.01 -9.17 46.47
CA SER A 367 29.54 -9.12 46.33
C SER A 367 28.74 -8.06 47.10
N HIS A 368 27.95 -7.25 46.38
CA HIS A 368 26.48 -7.20 46.50
C HIS A 368 25.89 -6.15 45.54
N SER A 369 25.02 -6.59 44.62
CA SER A 369 24.03 -5.73 43.94
C SER A 369 22.87 -5.42 44.89
N PRO A 370 22.16 -4.29 44.68
CA PRO A 370 20.75 -4.46 44.32
C PRO A 370 20.22 -3.39 43.34
N LEU A 371 19.54 -3.87 42.30
CA LEU A 371 18.42 -3.17 41.67
C LEU A 371 17.23 -3.25 42.64
N GLU A 372 16.53 -2.14 42.91
CA GLU A 372 15.10 -2.01 42.57
C GLU A 372 14.42 -0.74 43.13
N TYR A 373 13.46 -0.26 42.32
CA TYR A 373 12.28 0.56 42.63
C TYR A 373 12.38 2.09 42.75
N ILE A 374 11.89 2.79 41.71
CA ILE A 374 11.33 4.14 41.79
C ILE A 374 9.87 4.07 41.31
N GLN A 375 8.94 4.49 42.16
CA GLN A 375 7.55 4.83 41.84
C GLN A 375 7.38 6.36 41.69
N PRO A 376 6.31 6.86 41.04
CA PRO A 376 6.24 8.21 40.48
C PRO A 376 5.78 9.26 41.51
N ALA A 377 6.26 10.49 41.35
CA ALA A 377 5.85 11.63 42.16
C ALA A 377 4.67 12.38 41.51
N SER A 378 3.64 12.62 42.33
CA SER A 378 2.55 13.55 42.09
C SER A 378 2.77 14.84 42.89
N THR A 379 2.57 15.98 42.22
CA THR A 379 1.99 17.21 42.78
C THR A 379 1.23 17.92 41.68
#